data_AF-A0A9D9Q008-F1
#
_entry.id   AF-A0A9D9Q008-F1
#
_cell.length_a   1.000
_cell.length_b   1.000
_cell.length_c   1.000
_cell.angle_alpha   90.00
_cell.angle_beta   90.00
_cell.angle_gamma   90.00
#
_symmetry.space_group_name_H-M   'P 1'
#
loop_
_entity.id
_entity.type
_entity.pdbx_description
1 polymer ?
#
loop_
_entity_poly.entity_id
_entity_poly.type
_entity_poly.pdbx_seq_one_letter_code
_entity_poly.pdbx_strand_id
1 'polypeptide(L)'
;MNKEKLERGVLLMLGIIAGAVLLYASVRLVLPIVSPFLIAWGVAYLVRRPAEKISGVTRIPEKIVRLILAIGAALFAFGAFGVLVWQLIAALWRLLSDLGEGGALYDLLVAISSPKLSLFGSEIPEELATKISDALGRMLTEAFTGLASALTSWVSVVPRALLFLLVTLISLVYFSLDLENIGLRLGSLLPRGAARRLSVFREELFGVIGKYMKSYLLLMLIT
;
A
#
# COMPACT_ATOMS: atom_id res chain seq x y z
N MET A 1 39.95 -11.24 -34.40
CA MET A 1 39.04 -10.56 -33.45
C MET A 1 39.77 -10.47 -32.11
N ASN A 2 40.18 -9.26 -31.68
CA ASN A 2 41.13 -9.06 -30.58
C ASN A 2 40.56 -9.51 -29.23
N LYS A 3 41.14 -10.55 -28.64
CA LYS A 3 40.79 -11.10 -27.32
C LYS A 3 40.75 -10.00 -26.23
N GLU A 4 41.64 -9.03 -26.30
CA GLU A 4 41.74 -7.91 -25.35
C GLU A 4 40.52 -6.96 -25.38
N LYS A 5 39.88 -6.76 -26.54
CA LYS A 5 38.64 -5.97 -26.64
C LYS A 5 37.44 -6.73 -26.07
N LEU A 6 37.46 -8.06 -26.18
CA LEU A 6 36.43 -8.93 -25.61
C LEU A 6 36.50 -8.94 -24.08
N GLU A 7 37.69 -9.07 -23.51
CA GLU A 7 37.91 -9.06 -22.05
C GLU A 7 37.53 -7.73 -21.40
N ARG A 8 37.89 -6.59 -22.01
CA ARG A 8 37.46 -5.27 -21.52
C ARG A 8 35.95 -5.05 -21.63
N GLY A 9 35.32 -5.56 -22.70
CA GLY A 9 33.87 -5.54 -22.86
C GLY A 9 33.14 -6.36 -21.80
N VAL A 10 33.64 -7.55 -21.51
CA VAL A 10 33.10 -8.44 -20.45
C VAL A 10 33.28 -7.82 -19.06
N LEU A 11 34.43 -7.21 -18.76
CA LEU A 11 34.67 -6.50 -17.51
C LEU A 11 33.74 -5.31 -17.32
N LEU A 12 33.49 -4.51 -18.37
CA LEU A 12 32.55 -3.40 -18.32
C LEU A 12 31.10 -3.89 -18.13
N MET A 13 30.70 -4.95 -18.83
CA MET A 13 29.37 -5.55 -18.64
C MET A 13 29.20 -6.10 -17.22
N LEU A 14 30.19 -6.81 -16.68
CA LEU A 14 30.19 -7.28 -15.29
C LEU A 14 30.11 -6.12 -14.30
N GLY A 15 30.83 -5.02 -14.54
CA GLY A 15 30.76 -3.82 -13.71
C GLY A 15 29.39 -3.15 -13.72
N ILE A 16 28.75 -3.06 -14.89
CA ILE A 16 27.39 -2.51 -15.03
C ILE A 16 26.37 -3.42 -14.33
N ILE A 17 26.47 -4.74 -14.52
CA ILE A 17 25.58 -5.72 -13.88
C ILE A 17 25.76 -5.67 -12.35
N ALA A 18 26.99 -5.67 -11.86
CA ALA A 18 27.28 -5.54 -10.42
C ALA A 18 26.75 -4.22 -9.85
N GLY A 19 26.93 -3.11 -10.58
CA GLY A 19 26.38 -1.81 -10.22
C GLY A 19 24.84 -1.82 -10.17
N ALA A 20 24.18 -2.44 -11.14
CA ALA A 20 22.73 -2.57 -11.18
C ALA A 20 22.19 -3.45 -10.04
N VAL A 21 22.88 -4.55 -9.71
CA VAL A 21 22.52 -5.42 -8.58
C VAL A 21 22.70 -4.70 -7.25
N LEU A 22 23.79 -3.95 -7.07
CA LEU A 22 24.01 -3.13 -5.89
C LEU A 22 22.95 -2.05 -5.76
N LEU A 23 22.63 -1.34 -6.85
CA LEU A 23 21.57 -0.35 -6.86
C LEU A 23 20.21 -0.97 -6.49
N TYR A 24 19.88 -2.12 -7.07
CA TYR A 24 18.65 -2.84 -6.76
C TYR A 24 18.59 -3.27 -5.29
N ALA A 25 19.68 -3.81 -4.76
CA ALA A 25 19.78 -4.21 -3.35
C ALA A 25 19.67 -2.99 -2.42
N SER A 26 20.34 -1.89 -2.73
CA SER A 26 20.23 -0.64 -1.98
C SER A 26 18.80 -0.11 -1.99
N VAL A 27 18.15 -0.02 -3.16
CA VAL A 27 16.76 0.43 -3.24
C VAL A 27 15.85 -0.52 -2.46
N ARG A 28 15.96 -1.83 -2.64
CA ARG A 28 15.09 -2.80 -1.98
C ARG A 28 15.26 -2.83 -0.46
N LEU A 29 16.47 -2.61 0.05
CA LEU A 29 16.76 -2.65 1.49
C LEU A 29 16.50 -1.29 2.17
N VAL A 30 16.91 -0.19 1.53
CA VAL A 30 16.82 1.16 2.09
C VAL A 30 15.40 1.70 1.98
N LEU A 31 14.68 1.42 0.90
CA LEU A 31 13.36 2.02 0.63
C LEU A 31 12.30 1.65 1.69
N PRO A 32 12.19 0.41 2.19
CA PRO A 32 11.31 0.10 3.31
C PRO A 32 11.66 0.89 4.58
N ILE A 33 12.95 1.05 4.88
CA ILE A 33 13.42 1.78 6.06
C ILE A 33 13.17 3.29 5.91
N VAL A 34 13.31 3.81 4.69
CA VAL A 34 13.15 5.24 4.38
C VAL A 34 11.68 5.60 4.07
N SER A 35 10.82 4.61 3.83
CA SER A 35 9.40 4.81 3.53
C SER A 35 8.62 5.67 4.54
N PRO A 36 8.77 5.55 5.88
CA PRO A 36 8.06 6.45 6.80
C PRO A 36 8.49 7.92 6.63
N PHE A 37 9.75 8.17 6.25
CA PHE A 37 10.25 9.51 5.95
C PHE A 37 9.71 10.04 4.63
N LEU A 38 9.62 9.20 3.60
CA LEU A 38 9.03 9.59 2.31
C LEU A 38 7.55 9.93 2.44
N ILE A 39 6.79 9.13 3.19
CA ILE A 39 5.38 9.39 3.48
C ILE A 39 5.26 10.70 4.26
N ALA A 40 6.07 10.89 5.31
CA ALA A 40 6.06 12.12 6.09
C ALA A 40 6.34 13.36 5.22
N TRP A 41 7.37 13.31 4.38
CA TRP A 41 7.69 14.39 3.44
C TRP A 41 6.55 14.64 2.46
N GLY A 42 5.95 13.58 1.89
CA GLY A 42 4.83 13.67 0.98
C GLY A 42 3.59 14.33 1.61
N VAL A 43 3.23 13.92 2.84
CA VAL A 43 2.11 14.49 3.59
C VAL A 43 2.38 15.97 3.92
N ALA A 44 3.57 16.29 4.46
CA ALA A 44 3.92 17.67 4.78
C ALA A 44 3.89 18.58 3.53
N TYR A 45 4.32 18.05 2.38
CA TYR A 45 4.26 18.77 1.11
C TYR A 45 2.83 18.94 0.59
N LEU A 46 1.98 17.92 0.71
CA LEU A 46 0.59 17.98 0.28
C LEU A 46 -0.20 19.02 1.09
N VAL A 47 0.07 19.09 2.38
CA VAL A 47 -0.59 19.98 3.34
C VAL A 47 -0.09 21.43 3.27
N ARG A 48 1.04 21.68 2.61
CA ARG A 48 1.63 23.02 2.51
C ARG A 48 0.65 24.07 1.95
N ARG A 49 0.04 23.81 0.81
CA ARG A 49 -0.90 24.77 0.16
C ARG A 49 -2.12 25.10 1.03
N PRO A 50 -2.84 24.13 1.63
CA PRO A 50 -3.92 24.47 2.55
C PRO A 50 -3.42 25.18 3.81
N ALA A 51 -2.21 24.87 4.31
CA ALA A 51 -1.63 25.56 5.45
C ALA A 51 -1.32 27.04 5.17
N GLU A 52 -0.75 27.37 4.00
CA GLU A 52 -0.51 28.76 3.55
C GLU A 52 -1.82 29.56 3.52
N LYS A 53 -2.89 28.97 2.97
CA LYS A 53 -4.21 29.61 2.89
C LYS A 53 -4.82 29.86 4.27
N ILE A 54 -4.77 28.87 5.16
CA ILE A 54 -5.35 28.98 6.51
C ILE A 54 -4.53 29.95 7.37
N SER A 55 -3.20 29.94 7.26
CA SER A 55 -2.31 30.87 7.96
C SER A 55 -2.63 32.33 7.58
N GLY A 56 -2.87 32.60 6.28
CA GLY A 56 -3.27 33.92 5.81
C GLY A 56 -4.59 34.44 6.41
N VAL A 57 -5.52 33.54 6.76
CA VAL A 57 -6.81 33.89 7.38
C VAL A 57 -6.71 33.98 8.91
N THR A 58 -5.98 33.07 9.53
CA THR A 58 -5.93 32.90 10.99
C THR A 58 -4.82 33.69 11.70
N ARG A 59 -3.90 34.31 10.95
CA ARG A 59 -2.69 35.00 11.46
C ARG A 59 -1.75 34.12 12.30
N ILE A 60 -1.98 32.80 12.36
CA ILE A 60 -1.09 31.84 13.01
C ILE A 60 0.12 31.61 12.09
N PRO A 61 1.36 31.51 12.61
CA PRO A 61 2.53 31.25 11.79
C PRO A 61 2.35 29.96 10.97
N GLU A 62 2.65 30.04 9.68
CA GLU A 62 2.44 28.97 8.70
C GLU A 62 3.02 27.62 9.14
N LYS A 63 4.20 27.64 9.79
CA LYS A 63 4.87 26.44 10.30
C LYS A 63 4.00 25.66 11.29
N ILE A 64 3.28 26.35 12.17
CA ILE A 64 2.41 25.70 13.17
C ILE A 64 1.16 25.16 12.48
N VAL A 65 0.55 25.92 11.59
CA VAL A 65 -0.63 25.48 10.83
C VAL A 65 -0.31 24.25 9.98
N ARG A 66 0.84 24.25 9.30
CA ARG A 66 1.33 23.12 8.49
C ARG A 66 1.56 21.89 9.36
N LEU A 67 2.20 22.05 10.52
CA LEU A 67 2.44 20.95 11.46
C LEU A 67 1.14 20.31 11.95
N ILE A 68 0.19 21.14 12.41
CA ILE A 68 -1.10 20.67 12.93
C ILE A 68 -1.88 19.91 11.85
N LEU A 69 -1.99 20.51 10.65
CA LEU A 69 -2.68 19.85 9.55
C LEU A 69 -1.97 18.58 9.09
N ALA A 70 -0.64 18.56 9.10
CA ALA A 70 0.13 17.39 8.70
C ALA A 70 -0.09 16.23 9.67
N ILE A 71 0.05 16.48 10.98
CA ILE A 71 -0.23 15.47 12.02
C ILE A 71 -1.68 15.01 11.93
N GLY A 72 -2.64 15.94 11.79
CA GLY A 72 -4.05 15.61 11.64
C GLY A 72 -4.32 14.73 10.42
N ALA A 73 -3.74 15.06 9.26
CA ALA A 73 -3.88 14.28 8.04
C ALA A 73 -3.25 12.89 8.16
N ALA A 74 -2.08 12.78 8.79
CA ALA A 74 -1.42 11.50 9.03
C ALA A 74 -2.24 10.62 9.98
N LEU A 75 -2.69 11.15 11.11
CA LEU A 75 -3.55 10.42 12.06
C LEU A 75 -4.87 10.02 11.43
N PHE A 76 -5.49 10.89 10.64
CA PHE A 76 -6.71 10.57 9.89
C PHE A 76 -6.48 9.43 8.89
N ALA A 77 -5.39 9.48 8.11
CA ALA A 77 -5.06 8.43 7.16
C ALA A 77 -4.79 7.08 7.84
N PHE A 78 -3.98 7.07 8.90
CA PHE A 78 -3.72 5.84 9.67
C PHE A 78 -4.96 5.31 10.37
N GLY A 79 -5.79 6.19 10.93
CA GLY A 79 -7.07 5.82 11.55
C GLY A 79 -8.04 5.22 10.54
N ALA A 80 -8.24 5.87 9.39
CA ALA A 80 -9.09 5.38 8.32
C ALA A 80 -8.60 4.03 7.77
N PHE A 81 -7.29 3.88 7.58
CA PHE A 81 -6.69 2.60 7.19
C PHE A 81 -6.92 1.52 8.26
N GLY A 82 -6.76 1.86 9.54
CA GLY A 82 -7.03 0.96 10.66
C GLY A 82 -8.49 0.48 10.69
N VAL A 83 -9.44 1.37 10.41
CA VAL A 83 -10.87 1.01 10.32
C VAL A 83 -11.13 0.09 9.12
N LEU A 84 -10.58 0.38 7.94
CA LEU A 84 -10.72 -0.48 6.76
C LEU A 84 -10.17 -1.89 7.02
N VAL A 85 -8.99 -1.97 7.62
CA VAL A 85 -8.37 -3.21 8.06
C VAL A 85 -9.26 -3.95 9.06
N TRP A 86 -9.78 -3.25 10.06
CA TRP A 86 -10.66 -3.83 11.06
C TRP A 86 -11.94 -4.39 10.44
N GLN A 87 -12.56 -3.66 9.50
CA GLN A 87 -13.73 -4.13 8.77
C GLN A 87 -13.42 -5.39 7.95
N LEU A 88 -12.25 -5.44 7.30
CA LEU A 88 -11.82 -6.62 6.56
C LEU A 88 -11.63 -7.82 7.48
N ILE A 89 -10.96 -7.63 8.63
CA ILE A 89 -10.78 -8.68 9.64
C ILE A 89 -12.14 -9.15 10.17
N ALA A 90 -13.05 -8.23 10.51
CA ALA A 90 -14.38 -8.57 11.01
C ALA A 90 -15.20 -9.34 9.96
N ALA A 91 -15.09 -8.97 8.68
CA ALA A 91 -15.73 -9.70 7.58
C ALA A 91 -15.17 -11.11 7.42
N LEU A 92 -13.84 -11.28 7.52
CA LEU A 92 -13.19 -12.59 7.48
C LEU A 92 -13.58 -13.45 8.69
N TRP A 93 -13.63 -12.87 9.90
CA TRP A 93 -14.09 -13.56 11.09
C TRP A 93 -15.55 -14.00 10.97
N ARG A 94 -16.45 -13.14 10.48
CA ARG A 94 -17.86 -13.50 10.26
C ARG A 94 -17.98 -14.65 9.27
N LEU A 95 -17.24 -14.59 8.17
CA LEU A 95 -17.21 -15.66 7.17
C LEU A 95 -16.69 -16.98 7.76
N LEU A 96 -15.69 -16.92 8.64
CA LEU A 96 -15.16 -18.09 9.33
C LEU A 96 -16.16 -18.68 10.34
N SER A 97 -16.83 -17.84 11.12
CA SER A 97 -17.85 -18.24 12.10
C SER A 97 -19.09 -18.83 11.43
N ASP A 98 -19.60 -18.19 10.37
CA ASP A 98 -20.76 -18.68 9.61
C ASP A 98 -20.49 -20.06 9.01
N LEU A 99 -19.26 -20.31 8.55
CA LEU A 99 -18.86 -21.60 7.98
C LEU A 99 -18.54 -22.67 9.04
N GLY A 100 -18.06 -22.25 10.22
CA GLY A 100 -17.70 -23.14 11.33
C GLY A 100 -18.89 -23.58 12.18
N GLU A 101 -19.86 -22.70 12.43
CA GLU A 101 -21.05 -22.99 13.24
C GLU A 101 -22.22 -23.55 12.43
N GLY A 102 -22.31 -23.22 11.14
CA GLY A 102 -23.49 -23.50 10.33
C GLY A 102 -23.63 -24.92 9.80
N GLY A 103 -22.74 -25.86 10.14
CA GLY A 103 -22.69 -27.16 9.47
C GLY A 103 -22.45 -27.06 7.96
N ALA A 104 -22.30 -25.87 7.38
CA ALA A 104 -22.26 -25.61 5.95
C ALA A 104 -21.05 -26.27 5.27
N LEU A 105 -19.94 -26.42 5.99
CA LEU A 105 -18.79 -27.21 5.53
C LEU A 105 -19.13 -28.70 5.47
N TYR A 106 -19.82 -29.22 6.48
CA TYR A 106 -20.30 -30.59 6.53
C TYR A 106 -21.41 -30.84 5.49
N ASP A 107 -22.35 -29.91 5.32
CA ASP A 107 -23.41 -29.95 4.33
C ASP A 107 -22.89 -29.74 2.90
N LEU A 108 -21.84 -28.94 2.67
CA LEU A 108 -21.14 -28.88 1.38
C LEU A 108 -20.41 -30.18 1.10
N LEU A 109 -19.67 -30.72 2.08
CA LEU A 109 -18.99 -32.01 1.97
C LEU A 109 -19.99 -33.13 1.69
N VAL A 110 -21.13 -33.16 2.39
CA VAL A 110 -22.20 -34.14 2.21
C VAL A 110 -22.96 -33.90 0.91
N ALA A 111 -23.23 -32.67 0.49
CA ALA A 111 -23.89 -32.36 -0.78
C ALA A 111 -23.02 -32.76 -1.98
N ILE A 112 -21.71 -32.52 -1.91
CA ILE A 112 -20.74 -32.90 -2.93
C ILE A 112 -20.47 -34.41 -2.92
N SER A 113 -20.49 -35.05 -1.73
CA SER A 113 -20.34 -36.50 -1.58
C SER A 113 -21.63 -37.27 -1.81
N SER A 114 -22.77 -36.58 -1.92
CA SER A 114 -24.05 -37.23 -2.19
C SER A 114 -24.07 -37.73 -3.63
N PRO A 115 -24.58 -38.94 -3.90
CA PRO A 115 -24.68 -39.50 -5.25
C PRO A 115 -25.69 -38.75 -6.15
N LYS A 116 -26.25 -37.63 -5.68
CA LYS A 116 -27.20 -36.77 -6.40
C LYS A 116 -26.53 -35.73 -7.30
N LEU A 117 -25.21 -35.78 -7.51
CA LEU A 117 -24.55 -34.98 -8.53
C LEU A 117 -24.85 -35.55 -9.94
N SER A 118 -26.13 -35.54 -10.34
CA SER A 118 -26.61 -35.86 -11.69
C SER A 118 -26.31 -34.74 -12.69
N LEU A 119 -25.14 -34.10 -12.59
CA LEU A 119 -24.63 -33.15 -13.59
C LEU A 119 -24.09 -33.86 -14.83
N PHE A 120 -23.80 -35.17 -14.72
CA PHE A 120 -23.49 -36.05 -15.83
C PHE A 120 -24.33 -37.31 -15.64
N GLY A 121 -25.22 -37.63 -16.57
CA GLY A 121 -26.24 -38.70 -16.47
C GLY A 121 -25.70 -40.13 -16.47
N SER A 122 -24.57 -40.39 -15.82
CA SER A 122 -23.99 -41.72 -15.62
C SER A 122 -23.41 -41.77 -14.21
N GLU A 123 -23.76 -42.82 -13.47
CA GLU A 123 -23.24 -43.15 -12.15
C GLU A 123 -21.72 -42.89 -12.09
N ILE A 124 -21.31 -41.87 -11.34
CA ILE A 124 -19.90 -41.57 -11.12
C ILE A 124 -19.33 -42.75 -10.31
N PRO A 125 -18.26 -43.42 -10.75
CA PRO A 125 -17.59 -44.45 -9.96
C PRO A 125 -17.24 -43.90 -8.57
N GLU A 126 -17.54 -44.65 -7.51
CA GLU A 126 -17.31 -44.20 -6.12
C GLU A 126 -15.86 -43.73 -5.87
N GLU A 127 -14.88 -44.31 -6.58
CA GLU A 127 -13.47 -43.88 -6.54
C GLU A 127 -13.21 -42.47 -7.10
N LEU A 128 -14.00 -42.01 -8.07
CA LEU A 128 -13.91 -40.64 -8.59
C LEU A 128 -14.61 -39.66 -7.66
N ALA A 129 -15.76 -40.04 -7.09
CA ALA A 129 -16.48 -39.22 -6.12
C ALA A 129 -15.65 -38.97 -4.86
N THR A 130 -15.00 -40.00 -4.33
CA THR A 130 -14.11 -39.91 -3.15
C THR A 130 -12.88 -39.05 -3.42
N LYS A 131 -12.22 -39.19 -4.58
CA LYS A 131 -11.07 -38.35 -4.94
C LYS A 131 -11.44 -36.87 -5.12
N ILE A 132 -12.61 -36.60 -5.69
CA ILE A 132 -13.13 -35.22 -5.84
C ILE A 132 -13.46 -34.62 -4.47
N SER A 133 -14.13 -35.39 -3.60
CA SER A 133 -14.45 -34.97 -2.23
C SER A 133 -13.18 -34.70 -1.42
N ASP A 134 -12.17 -35.57 -1.50
CA ASP A 134 -10.87 -35.39 -0.84
C ASP A 134 -10.12 -34.17 -1.35
N ALA A 135 -10.09 -33.95 -2.67
CA ALA A 135 -9.42 -32.79 -3.26
C ALA A 135 -10.09 -31.48 -2.82
N LEU A 136 -11.42 -31.44 -2.83
CA LEU A 136 -12.20 -30.27 -2.39
C LEU A 136 -12.07 -30.05 -0.88
N GLY A 137 -12.10 -31.10 -0.08
CA GLY A 137 -11.88 -31.04 1.36
C GLY A 137 -10.49 -30.51 1.71
N ARG A 138 -9.44 -30.89 0.96
CA ARG A 138 -8.09 -30.34 1.11
C ARG A 138 -8.01 -28.88 0.71
N MET A 139 -8.55 -28.49 -0.44
CA MET A 139 -8.56 -27.08 -0.89
C MET A 139 -9.30 -26.17 0.09
N LEU A 140 -10.43 -26.64 0.62
CA LEU A 140 -11.17 -25.92 1.66
C LEU A 140 -10.33 -25.83 2.94
N THR A 141 -9.80 -26.94 3.43
CA THR A 141 -8.97 -26.95 4.65
C THR A 141 -7.74 -26.04 4.53
N GLU A 142 -7.07 -26.02 3.38
CA GLU A 142 -5.95 -25.11 3.08
C GLU A 142 -6.39 -23.64 3.04
N ALA A 143 -7.54 -23.34 2.43
CA ALA A 143 -8.09 -21.98 2.44
C ALA A 143 -8.43 -21.51 3.87
N PHE A 144 -9.05 -22.37 4.68
CA PHE A 144 -9.40 -22.06 6.08
C PHE A 144 -8.18 -21.89 6.97
N THR A 145 -7.19 -22.79 6.87
CA THR A 145 -5.93 -22.66 7.61
C THR A 145 -5.14 -21.44 7.14
N GLY A 146 -5.18 -21.10 5.85
CA GLY A 146 -4.65 -19.84 5.30
C GLY A 146 -5.33 -18.60 5.91
N LEU A 147 -6.66 -18.60 6.02
CA LEU A 147 -7.41 -17.51 6.63
C LEU A 147 -7.14 -17.40 8.15
N ALA A 148 -7.12 -18.51 8.87
CA ALA A 148 -6.84 -18.55 10.30
C ALA A 148 -5.41 -18.09 10.61
N SER A 149 -4.42 -18.53 9.83
CA SER A 149 -3.03 -18.08 9.95
C SER A 149 -2.88 -16.60 9.62
N ALA A 150 -3.58 -16.10 8.60
CA ALA A 150 -3.64 -14.67 8.29
C ALA A 150 -4.19 -13.88 9.48
N LEU A 151 -5.31 -14.30 10.08
CA LEU A 151 -5.91 -13.68 11.27
C LEU A 151 -4.97 -13.70 12.49
N THR A 152 -4.23 -14.80 12.70
CA THR A 152 -3.29 -14.92 13.83
C THR A 152 -2.03 -14.06 13.63
N SER A 153 -1.61 -13.85 12.37
CA SER A 153 -0.41 -13.08 12.03
C SER A 153 -0.52 -11.58 12.37
N TRP A 154 -1.74 -11.04 12.51
CA TRP A 154 -1.96 -9.62 12.82
C TRP A 154 -1.38 -9.17 14.16
N VAL A 155 -1.30 -10.06 15.16
CA VAL A 155 -0.69 -9.77 16.47
C VAL A 155 0.76 -9.27 16.31
N SER A 156 1.47 -9.78 15.31
CA SER A 156 2.86 -9.38 15.02
C SER A 156 2.99 -8.10 14.18
N VAL A 157 1.90 -7.65 13.54
CA VAL A 157 1.88 -6.47 12.67
C VAL A 157 1.66 -5.19 13.47
N VAL A 158 0.89 -5.26 14.57
CA VAL A 158 0.55 -4.09 15.39
C VAL A 158 1.79 -3.34 15.93
N PRO A 159 2.80 -4.00 16.54
CA PRO A 159 3.98 -3.30 17.02
C PRO A 159 4.78 -2.64 15.89
N ARG A 160 4.88 -3.31 14.72
CA ARG A 160 5.57 -2.76 13.55
C ARG A 160 4.85 -1.52 13.01
N ALA A 161 3.52 -1.55 12.94
CA ALA A 161 2.72 -0.41 12.50
C ALA A 161 2.82 0.78 13.47
N LEU A 162 2.86 0.53 14.78
CA LEU A 162 3.06 1.57 15.79
C LEU A 162 4.43 2.24 15.68
N LEU A 163 5.50 1.45 15.54
CA LEU A 163 6.84 2.00 15.31
C LEU A 163 6.89 2.80 14.00
N PHE A 164 6.28 2.28 12.93
CA PHE A 164 6.18 2.97 11.65
C PHE A 164 5.44 4.30 11.77
N LEU A 165 4.30 4.34 12.47
CA LEU A 165 3.54 5.54 12.76
C LEU A 165 4.40 6.54 13.55
N LEU A 166 5.05 6.10 14.64
CA LEU A 166 5.90 6.96 15.47
C LEU A 166 7.02 7.60 14.67
N VAL A 167 7.77 6.80 13.89
CA VAL A 167 8.86 7.31 13.04
C VAL A 167 8.31 8.27 11.99
N THR A 168 7.16 7.97 11.38
CA THR A 168 6.50 8.85 10.42
C THR A 168 6.13 10.18 11.08
N LEU A 169 5.52 10.17 12.28
CA LEU A 169 5.12 11.37 13.01
C LEU A 169 6.33 12.23 13.40
N ILE A 170 7.39 11.62 13.93
CA ILE A 170 8.63 12.33 14.27
C ILE A 170 9.19 13.00 13.01
N SER A 171 9.30 12.25 11.92
CA SER A 171 9.78 12.77 10.63
C SER A 171 8.90 13.89 10.11
N LEU A 172 7.59 13.77 10.28
CA LEU A 172 6.60 14.75 9.83
C LEU A 172 6.76 16.08 10.57
N VAL A 173 7.09 16.05 11.86
CA VAL A 173 7.40 17.25 12.63
C VAL A 173 8.59 17.97 12.01
N TYR A 174 9.71 17.27 11.80
CA TYR A 174 10.90 17.85 11.18
C TYR A 174 10.63 18.41 9.78
N PHE A 175 9.98 17.62 8.91
CA PHE A 175 9.68 18.06 7.56
C PHE A 175 8.70 19.23 7.53
N SER A 176 7.70 19.28 8.41
CA SER A 176 6.73 20.39 8.45
C SER A 176 7.39 21.71 8.87
N LEU A 177 8.33 21.65 9.82
CA LEU A 177 9.06 22.82 10.33
C LEU A 177 10.13 23.33 9.35
N ASP A 178 10.74 22.45 8.57
CA ASP A 178 11.93 22.77 7.75
C ASP A 178 11.75 22.56 6.23
N LEU A 179 10.51 22.35 5.77
CA LEU A 179 10.20 22.01 4.38
C LEU A 179 10.76 22.99 3.33
N GLU A 180 10.82 24.28 3.68
CA GLU A 180 11.31 25.35 2.80
C GLU A 180 12.80 25.22 2.50
N ASN A 181 13.60 24.90 3.52
CA ASN A 181 15.04 24.72 3.36
C ASN A 181 15.37 23.45 2.56
N ILE A 182 14.56 22.40 2.74
CA ILE A 182 14.74 21.12 2.04
C ILE A 182 14.40 21.26 0.55
N GLY A 183 13.31 21.94 0.21
CA GLY A 183 12.89 22.15 -1.19
C GLY A 183 13.91 22.97 -2.00
N LEU A 184 14.53 23.98 -1.39
CA LEU A 184 15.57 24.80 -2.03
C LEU A 184 16.85 23.99 -2.29
N ARG A 185 17.28 23.16 -1.32
CA ARG A 185 18.47 22.30 -1.47
C ARG A 185 18.27 21.15 -2.45
N LEU A 186 17.08 20.53 -2.47
CA LEU A 186 16.76 19.53 -3.49
C LEU A 186 16.70 20.16 -4.88
N GLY A 187 16.10 21.36 -4.98
CA GLY A 187 16.03 22.12 -6.23
C GLY A 187 17.40 22.50 -6.77
N SER A 188 18.39 22.77 -5.91
CA SER A 188 19.75 23.09 -6.34
C SER A 188 20.54 21.88 -6.88
N LEU A 189 20.11 20.65 -6.57
CA LEU A 189 20.71 19.42 -7.11
C LEU A 189 20.15 19.05 -8.50
N LEU A 190 19.03 19.67 -8.91
CA LEU A 190 18.40 19.41 -10.19
C LEU A 190 18.97 20.31 -11.30
N PRO A 191 19.33 19.77 -12.47
CA PRO A 191 19.73 20.59 -13.61
C PRO A 191 18.57 21.52 -14.03
N ARG A 192 18.89 22.77 -14.42
CA ARG A 192 17.90 23.85 -14.65
C ARG A 192 16.74 23.47 -15.58
N GLY A 193 16.99 22.61 -16.57
CA GLY A 193 15.96 22.10 -17.48
C GLY A 193 14.97 21.11 -16.82
N ALA A 194 15.43 20.29 -15.88
CA ALA A 194 14.58 19.34 -15.15
C ALA A 194 13.70 20.08 -14.12
N ALA A 195 14.26 21.08 -13.42
CA ALA A 195 13.52 21.88 -12.45
C ALA A 195 12.30 22.59 -13.08
N ARG A 196 12.47 23.18 -14.27
CA ARG A 196 11.39 23.86 -14.99
C ARG A 196 10.31 22.88 -15.50
N ARG A 197 10.69 21.69 -15.98
CA ARG A 197 9.72 20.67 -16.40
C ARG A 197 8.92 20.14 -15.20
N LEU A 198 9.57 19.96 -14.06
CA LEU A 198 8.91 19.50 -12.84
C LEU A 198 7.90 20.51 -12.30
N SER A 199 8.20 21.81 -12.37
CA SER A 199 7.27 22.85 -11.93
C SER A 199 6.01 22.91 -12.81
N VAL A 200 6.17 22.84 -14.13
CA VAL A 200 5.03 22.84 -15.08
C VAL A 200 4.16 21.59 -14.88
N PHE A 201 4.78 20.41 -14.85
CA PHE A 201 4.07 19.14 -14.63
C PHE A 201 3.28 19.14 -13.31
N ARG A 202 3.89 19.67 -12.25
CA ARG A 202 3.23 19.84 -10.95
C ARG A 202 1.99 20.73 -11.07
N GLU A 203 2.11 21.91 -11.67
CA GLU A 203 1.01 22.85 -11.78
C GLU A 203 -0.15 22.30 -12.59
N GLU A 204 0.15 21.61 -13.70
CA GLU A 204 -0.86 20.94 -14.52
C GLU A 204 -1.54 19.81 -13.76
N LEU A 205 -0.79 18.91 -13.11
CA LEU A 205 -1.37 17.81 -12.33
C LEU A 205 -2.31 18.32 -11.22
N PHE A 206 -1.85 19.27 -10.40
CA PHE A 206 -2.70 19.82 -9.33
C PHE A 206 -3.90 20.59 -9.89
N GLY A 207 -3.75 21.25 -11.04
CA GLY A 207 -4.85 21.91 -11.74
C GLY A 207 -5.91 20.92 -12.24
N VAL A 208 -5.48 19.81 -12.84
CA VAL A 208 -6.37 18.74 -13.32
C VAL A 208 -7.07 18.08 -12.14
N ILE A 209 -6.33 17.64 -11.12
CA ILE A 209 -6.91 17.02 -9.91
C ILE A 209 -7.93 17.97 -9.26
N GLY A 210 -7.63 19.26 -9.16
CA GLY A 210 -8.55 20.26 -8.61
C GLY A 210 -9.83 20.41 -9.42
N LYS A 211 -9.74 20.41 -10.76
CA LYS A 211 -10.92 20.46 -11.65
C LYS A 211 -11.78 19.21 -11.50
N TYR A 212 -11.16 18.02 -11.51
CA TYR A 212 -11.86 16.74 -11.31
C TYR A 212 -12.55 16.68 -9.94
N MET A 213 -11.85 17.07 -8.87
CA MET A 213 -12.44 17.14 -7.53
C MET A 213 -13.65 18.07 -7.48
N LYS A 214 -13.56 19.26 -8.08
CA LYS A 214 -14.69 20.20 -8.14
C LYS A 214 -15.87 19.61 -8.90
N SER A 215 -15.62 18.97 -10.03
CA SER A 215 -16.67 18.30 -10.83
C SER A 215 -17.33 17.15 -10.07
N TYR A 216 -16.54 16.33 -9.37
CA TYR A 216 -17.07 15.19 -8.60
C TYR A 216 -17.89 15.64 -7.38
N LEU A 217 -17.43 16.68 -6.66
CA LEU A 217 -18.22 17.28 -5.58
C LEU A 217 -19.54 17.85 -6.08
N LEU A 218 -19.57 18.43 -7.29
CA LEU A 218 -20.79 18.92 -7.93
C LEU A 218 -21.75 17.78 -8.26
N LEU A 219 -21.23 16.66 -8.78
CA LEU A 219 -22.02 15.45 -9.04
C LEU A 219 -22.63 14.88 -7.74
N MET A 220 -21.83 14.80 -6.67
CA MET A 220 -22.28 14.30 -5.36
C MET A 220 -23.23 15.26 -4.65
N LEU A 221 -23.23 16.55 -5.00
CA LEU A 221 -24.20 17.52 -4.47
C LEU A 221 -25.55 17.45 -5.19
N ILE A 222 -25.52 17.12 -6.49
CA ILE A 222 -26.73 17.00 -7.33
C ILE A 222 -27.41 15.63 -7.15
N THR A 223 -26.63 14.58 -6.85
CA THR A 223 -27.10 13.21 -6.62
C THR A 223 -27.45 13.00 -5.16
#